data_AF-A0A1M7UUY2-F1
#
_entry.id   AF-A0A1M7UUY2-F1
#
_cell.length_a   1.000
_cell.length_b   1.000
_cell.length_c   1.000
_cell.angle_alpha   90.00
_cell.angle_beta   90.00
_cell.angle_gamma   90.00
#
_symmetry.space_group_name_H-M   'P 1'
#
loop_
_entity.id
_entity.type
_entity.pdbx_description
1 polymer ?
#
loop_
_entity_poly.entity_id
_entity_poly.type
_entity_poly.pdbx_seq_one_letter_code
_entity_poly.pdbx_strand_id
1 'polypeptide(L)'
;MIKRILAPTIAALLAALVVYCFVPPPRPSAAQFADQGTWAGTAGGTSNAVVLNLANVGSLNDIVGVQISFNPAANNTGPVTIAITNVLGNTTATALQRPSSIGLVGLSLNELWAGETTSVKYNGSVFVLSSNVDSRGVGDTVETRNSTAPRGTLLEDGSCYSQTTFAALFSVIGTTYNAGAPVACSGGQFAVPDSRGSLFAALDNQGANGAANRLTSAGSGCSATSVAFRCGSEKYVMVRSDLPNTSVSVAITQTGAANGSSSGAVGVGTGATIGMCCATPISATGAFNLNNNVTQTAQPNVPPVLGGIRAIKY
;
A
#
# COMPACT_ATOMS: atom_id res chain seq x y z
N MET A 1 -25.63 -2.93 -94.59
CA MET A 1 -24.49 -2.05 -94.27
C MET A 1 -24.46 -1.59 -92.79
N ILE A 2 -24.96 -2.42 -91.83
CA ILE A 2 -25.15 -2.02 -90.41
C ILE A 2 -24.39 -2.94 -89.42
N LYS A 3 -23.61 -3.92 -89.89
CA LYS A 3 -22.98 -4.94 -89.01
C LYS A 3 -21.55 -4.65 -88.54
N ARG A 4 -20.92 -3.53 -88.94
CA ARG A 4 -19.47 -3.31 -88.69
C ARG A 4 -19.10 -2.22 -87.67
N ILE A 5 -20.07 -1.53 -87.05
CA ILE A 5 -19.77 -0.41 -86.14
C ILE A 5 -19.96 -0.76 -84.65
N LEU A 6 -20.67 -1.84 -84.30
CA LEU A 6 -20.95 -2.19 -82.89
C LEU A 6 -19.86 -3.02 -82.17
N ALA A 7 -18.89 -3.59 -82.89
CA ALA A 7 -17.88 -4.46 -82.28
C ALA A 7 -16.87 -3.75 -81.34
N PRO A 8 -16.32 -2.56 -81.67
CA PRO A 8 -15.30 -1.96 -80.83
C PRO A 8 -15.85 -1.30 -79.55
N THR A 9 -17.12 -0.87 -79.56
CA THR A 9 -17.75 -0.19 -78.41
C THR A 9 -18.11 -1.17 -77.30
N ILE A 10 -18.54 -2.39 -77.63
CA ILE A 10 -18.86 -3.42 -76.62
C ILE A 10 -17.58 -3.94 -75.95
N ALA A 11 -16.49 -4.09 -76.70
CA ALA A 11 -15.20 -4.52 -76.15
C ALA A 11 -14.62 -3.50 -75.15
N ALA A 12 -14.74 -2.20 -75.44
CA ALA A 12 -14.29 -1.15 -74.54
C ALA A 12 -15.12 -1.10 -73.24
N LEU A 13 -16.43 -1.33 -73.33
CA LEU A 13 -17.32 -1.33 -72.16
C LEU A 13 -17.05 -2.55 -71.25
N LEU A 14 -16.80 -3.73 -71.85
CA LEU A 14 -16.46 -4.94 -71.08
C LEU A 14 -15.10 -4.80 -70.37
N ALA A 15 -14.11 -4.21 -71.04
CA ALA A 15 -12.80 -3.96 -70.43
C ALA A 15 -12.89 -3.00 -69.24
N ALA A 16 -13.69 -1.93 -69.34
CA ALA A 16 -13.90 -1.00 -68.23
C ALA A 16 -14.63 -1.64 -67.03
N LEU A 17 -15.60 -2.53 -67.28
CA LEU A 17 -16.34 -3.23 -66.22
C LEU A 17 -15.44 -4.22 -65.47
N VAL A 18 -14.59 -4.96 -66.20
CA VAL A 18 -13.64 -5.91 -65.58
C VAL A 18 -12.62 -5.19 -64.72
N VAL A 19 -12.11 -4.03 -65.15
CA VAL A 19 -11.20 -3.22 -64.31
C VAL A 19 -11.91 -2.71 -63.05
N TYR A 20 -13.18 -2.29 -63.14
CA TYR A 20 -13.92 -1.80 -61.98
C TYR A 20 -14.28 -2.90 -60.98
N CYS A 21 -14.49 -4.15 -61.42
CA CYS A 21 -14.80 -5.27 -60.53
C CYS A 21 -13.57 -5.90 -59.86
N PHE A 22 -12.38 -5.73 -60.42
CA PHE A 22 -11.14 -6.32 -59.87
C PHE A 22 -10.22 -5.33 -59.15
N VAL A 23 -10.53 -4.03 -59.17
CA VAL A 23 -9.87 -3.08 -58.26
C VAL A 23 -10.55 -3.21 -56.89
N PRO A 24 -9.90 -3.81 -55.88
CA PRO A 24 -10.48 -3.85 -54.54
C PRO A 24 -10.78 -2.40 -54.11
N PRO A 25 -11.93 -2.15 -53.45
CA PRO A 25 -12.20 -0.81 -52.91
C PRO A 25 -10.99 -0.40 -52.07
N PRO A 26 -10.57 0.89 -52.13
CA PRO A 26 -9.49 1.36 -51.29
C PRO A 26 -9.85 0.94 -49.86
N ARG A 27 -9.05 0.02 -49.30
CA ARG A 27 -9.22 -0.38 -47.92
C ARG A 27 -9.20 0.93 -47.15
N PRO A 28 -10.21 1.23 -46.29
CA PRO A 28 -10.08 2.37 -45.40
C PRO A 28 -8.73 2.20 -44.73
N SER A 29 -7.86 3.20 -44.93
CA SER A 29 -6.52 3.22 -44.37
C SER A 29 -6.68 3.12 -42.86
N ALA A 30 -6.65 1.89 -42.35
CA ALA A 30 -6.46 1.63 -40.95
C ALA A 30 -5.04 2.12 -40.66
N ALA A 31 -4.96 3.40 -40.30
CA ALA A 31 -3.94 4.03 -39.48
C ALA A 31 -2.80 3.07 -39.09
N GLN A 32 -1.72 3.13 -39.86
CA GLN A 32 -0.42 2.55 -39.54
C GLN A 32 0.19 3.35 -38.38
N PHE A 33 -0.38 3.26 -37.17
CA PHE A 33 0.07 4.05 -36.00
C PHE A 33 0.42 3.20 -34.77
N ALA A 34 0.44 1.87 -34.87
CA ALA A 34 0.71 1.01 -33.71
C ALA A 34 2.12 1.16 -33.11
N ASP A 35 3.06 1.82 -33.80
CA ASP A 35 4.45 2.01 -33.33
C ASP A 35 4.86 3.50 -33.27
N GLN A 36 3.93 4.43 -33.49
CA GLN A 36 4.30 5.84 -33.54
C GLN A 36 4.34 6.46 -32.13
N GLY A 37 5.53 6.43 -31.54
CA GLY A 37 6.00 7.30 -30.46
C GLY A 37 4.93 7.75 -29.46
N THR A 38 4.58 6.87 -28.52
CA THR A 38 3.75 7.17 -27.34
C THR A 38 4.41 8.14 -26.36
N TRP A 39 5.44 8.89 -26.77
CA TRP A 39 6.23 9.81 -25.96
C TRP A 39 6.25 11.21 -26.58
N ALA A 40 5.65 12.18 -25.90
CA ALA A 40 5.57 13.59 -26.34
C ALA A 40 6.72 14.47 -25.80
N GLY A 41 7.67 13.89 -25.05
CA GLY A 41 8.75 14.65 -24.42
C GLY A 41 8.29 15.49 -23.23
N THR A 42 9.01 16.57 -22.96
CA THR A 42 8.59 17.60 -21.99
C THR A 42 7.50 18.45 -22.62
N ALA A 43 6.33 18.44 -22.01
CA ALA A 43 5.20 19.23 -22.48
C ALA A 43 5.47 20.73 -22.32
N GLY A 44 5.03 21.53 -23.29
CA GLY A 44 5.04 22.99 -23.20
C GLY A 44 3.81 23.53 -22.47
N GLY A 45 3.66 24.86 -22.48
CA GLY A 45 2.49 25.56 -21.95
C GLY A 45 2.65 26.04 -20.51
N THR A 46 1.53 26.07 -19.77
CA THR A 46 1.45 26.53 -18.37
C THR A 46 0.91 25.43 -17.46
N SER A 47 0.87 25.68 -16.14
CA SER A 47 0.32 24.77 -15.12
C SER A 47 -1.03 24.13 -15.47
N ASN A 48 -1.92 24.86 -16.14
CA ASN A 48 -3.29 24.40 -16.42
C ASN A 48 -3.60 24.31 -17.93
N ALA A 49 -2.64 24.63 -18.78
CA ALA A 49 -2.75 24.54 -20.24
C ALA A 49 -1.50 23.87 -20.79
N VAL A 50 -1.54 22.55 -20.87
CA VAL A 50 -0.43 21.69 -21.30
C VAL A 50 -0.46 21.57 -22.83
N VAL A 51 0.70 21.71 -23.46
CA VAL A 51 0.84 21.56 -24.91
C VAL A 51 1.77 20.39 -25.21
N LEU A 52 1.25 19.38 -25.91
CA LEU A 52 2.00 18.20 -26.33
C LEU A 52 2.42 18.36 -27.79
N ASN A 53 3.70 18.14 -28.08
CA ASN A 53 4.20 18.12 -29.45
C ASN A 53 4.24 16.68 -29.95
N LEU A 54 3.29 16.31 -30.81
CA LEU A 54 3.20 14.97 -31.37
C LEU A 54 3.30 15.05 -32.89
N ALA A 55 4.32 14.40 -33.44
CA ALA A 55 4.50 14.33 -34.88
C ALA A 55 3.37 13.54 -35.55
N ASN A 56 2.95 13.96 -36.74
CA ASN A 56 1.97 13.28 -37.59
C ASN A 56 0.57 13.07 -36.99
N VAL A 57 0.19 13.81 -35.94
CA VAL A 57 -1.20 13.86 -35.45
C VAL A 57 -1.91 15.02 -36.15
N GLY A 58 -2.85 14.72 -37.05
CA GLY A 58 -3.60 15.75 -37.80
C GLY A 58 -4.86 16.20 -37.07
N SER A 59 -5.43 15.32 -36.25
CA SER A 59 -6.63 15.56 -35.45
C SER A 59 -6.61 14.73 -34.17
N LEU A 60 -7.39 15.14 -33.16
CA LEU A 60 -7.62 14.33 -31.95
C LEU A 60 -8.25 12.96 -32.26
N ASN A 61 -8.98 12.85 -33.37
CA ASN A 61 -9.55 11.58 -33.81
C ASN A 61 -8.50 10.53 -34.17
N ASP A 62 -7.28 10.95 -34.52
CA ASP A 62 -6.18 10.05 -34.91
C ASP A 62 -5.56 9.32 -33.70
N ILE A 63 -5.77 9.85 -32.49
CA ILE A 63 -5.18 9.35 -31.24
C ILE A 63 -6.23 8.79 -30.26
N VAL A 64 -7.48 8.60 -30.72
CA VAL A 64 -8.51 7.98 -29.88
C VAL A 64 -8.05 6.58 -29.50
N GLY A 65 -8.01 6.31 -28.20
CA GLY A 65 -7.59 5.02 -27.69
C GLY A 65 -6.07 4.86 -27.49
N VAL A 66 -5.26 5.80 -27.96
CA VAL A 66 -3.79 5.76 -27.86
C VAL A 66 -3.33 6.35 -26.53
N GLN A 67 -2.39 5.67 -25.86
CA GLN A 67 -1.75 6.19 -24.65
C GLN A 67 -0.57 7.09 -25.03
N ILE A 68 -0.56 8.30 -24.49
CA ILE A 68 0.47 9.31 -24.71
C ILE A 68 1.15 9.59 -23.38
N SER A 69 2.46 9.45 -23.34
CA SER A 69 3.31 9.70 -22.18
C SER A 69 4.07 11.02 -22.38
N PHE A 70 4.21 11.83 -21.33
CA PHE A 70 4.93 13.11 -21.36
C PHE A 70 5.41 13.51 -19.96
N ASN A 71 6.35 14.45 -19.89
CA ASN A 71 6.72 15.11 -18.63
C ASN A 71 6.10 16.52 -18.58
N PRO A 72 5.20 16.85 -17.64
CA PRO A 72 4.69 18.22 -17.48
C PRO A 72 5.83 19.22 -17.24
N ALA A 73 5.72 20.45 -17.75
CA ALA A 73 6.69 21.51 -17.47
C ALA A 73 6.43 22.26 -16.16
N ALA A 74 5.21 22.19 -15.62
CA ALA A 74 4.80 22.88 -14.41
C ALA A 74 3.81 22.03 -13.61
N ASN A 75 3.77 22.24 -12.29
CA ASN A 75 2.75 21.65 -11.44
C ASN A 75 1.40 22.30 -11.75
N ASN A 76 0.34 21.52 -11.79
CA ASN A 76 -0.99 22.09 -12.01
C ASN A 76 -1.53 22.77 -10.75
N THR A 77 -2.25 23.87 -10.94
CA THR A 77 -2.89 24.62 -9.85
C THR A 77 -4.41 24.47 -9.82
N GLY A 78 -4.97 23.71 -10.77
CA GLY A 78 -6.39 23.42 -10.88
C GLY A 78 -6.68 22.51 -12.08
N PRO A 79 -7.89 22.60 -12.65
CA PRO A 79 -8.28 21.84 -13.84
C PRO A 79 -7.34 22.09 -15.01
N VAL A 80 -6.94 21.02 -15.70
CA VAL A 80 -5.93 21.08 -16.76
C VAL A 80 -6.58 20.82 -18.11
N THR A 81 -6.11 21.51 -19.14
CA THR A 81 -6.40 21.21 -20.54
C THR A 81 -5.13 20.79 -21.27
N ILE A 82 -5.28 19.89 -22.25
CA ILE A 82 -4.22 19.45 -23.15
C ILE A 82 -4.58 19.92 -24.56
N ALA A 83 -3.64 20.57 -25.22
CA ALA A 83 -3.67 20.80 -26.66
C ALA A 83 -2.51 20.03 -27.31
N ILE A 84 -2.72 19.55 -28.53
CA ILE A 84 -1.68 18.91 -29.33
C ILE A 84 -1.27 19.89 -30.41
N THR A 85 0.02 20.16 -30.49
CA THR A 85 0.60 20.94 -31.59
C THR A 85 1.30 19.98 -32.54
N ASN A 86 1.00 20.12 -33.83
CA ASN A 86 1.74 19.53 -34.93
C ASN A 86 2.15 20.65 -35.92
N VAL A 87 2.99 20.31 -36.89
CA VAL A 87 3.45 21.15 -38.00
C VAL A 87 2.28 21.75 -38.82
N LEU A 88 1.06 21.21 -38.70
CA LEU A 88 -0.14 21.65 -39.42
C LEU A 88 -1.11 22.52 -38.59
N GLY A 89 -0.84 22.77 -37.30
CA GLY A 89 -1.67 23.62 -36.44
C GLY A 89 -1.87 23.07 -35.02
N ASN A 90 -2.44 23.90 -34.14
CA ASN A 90 -2.78 23.53 -32.77
C ASN A 90 -4.21 22.97 -32.70
N THR A 91 -4.40 21.81 -32.05
CA THR A 91 -5.74 21.27 -31.80
C THR A 91 -6.48 22.11 -30.77
N THR A 92 -7.80 21.94 -30.69
CA THR A 92 -8.61 22.52 -29.61
C THR A 92 -8.12 22.00 -28.25
N ALA A 93 -7.93 22.91 -27.30
CA ALA A 93 -7.59 22.56 -25.93
C ALA A 93 -8.72 21.74 -25.31
N THR A 94 -8.38 20.54 -24.86
CA THR A 94 -9.33 19.54 -24.39
C THR A 94 -9.08 19.23 -22.93
N ALA A 95 -10.13 19.09 -22.12
CA ALA A 95 -9.97 18.82 -20.69
C ALA A 95 -9.19 17.51 -20.44
N LEU A 96 -8.28 17.55 -19.46
CA LEU A 96 -7.69 16.38 -18.84
C LEU A 96 -8.47 16.07 -17.56
N GLN A 97 -8.90 14.81 -17.43
CA GLN A 97 -9.70 14.34 -16.32
C GLN A 97 -9.10 13.06 -15.76
N ARG A 98 -9.28 12.82 -14.47
CA ARG A 98 -8.93 11.56 -13.81
C ARG A 98 -10.16 10.67 -13.60
N PRO A 99 -10.00 9.35 -13.62
CA PRO A 99 -11.04 8.45 -13.15
C PRO A 99 -11.33 8.67 -11.65
N SER A 100 -12.60 8.57 -11.27
CA SER A 100 -13.05 8.55 -9.88
C SER A 100 -14.23 7.59 -9.71
N SER A 101 -14.62 7.29 -8.47
CA SER A 101 -15.79 6.46 -8.15
C SER A 101 -17.13 7.04 -8.62
N ILE A 102 -17.19 8.33 -8.95
CA ILE A 102 -18.38 9.03 -9.44
C ILE A 102 -18.29 9.42 -10.93
N GLY A 103 -17.28 8.91 -11.64
CA GLY A 103 -17.04 9.22 -13.06
C GLY A 103 -15.75 10.02 -13.30
N LEU A 104 -15.66 10.69 -14.44
CA LEU A 104 -14.49 11.49 -14.80
C LEU A 104 -14.55 12.87 -14.14
N VAL A 105 -13.50 13.24 -13.42
CA VAL A 105 -13.40 14.51 -12.68
C VAL A 105 -12.17 15.29 -13.14
N GLY A 106 -12.28 16.62 -13.23
CA GLY A 106 -11.14 17.47 -13.55
C GLY A 106 -10.03 17.37 -12.52
N LEU A 107 -8.79 17.63 -12.94
CA LEU A 107 -7.66 17.55 -12.01
C LEU A 107 -7.75 18.63 -10.92
N SER A 108 -7.31 18.26 -9.72
CA SER A 108 -7.16 19.14 -8.55
C SER A 108 -5.71 19.63 -8.41
N LEU A 109 -5.49 20.61 -7.53
CA LEU A 109 -4.16 21.18 -7.25
C LEU A 109 -3.11 20.06 -7.01
N ASN A 110 -1.97 20.15 -7.71
CA ASN A 110 -0.83 19.23 -7.58
C ASN A 110 -1.15 17.76 -7.89
N GLU A 111 -1.96 17.49 -8.90
CA GLU A 111 -2.15 16.14 -9.46
C GLU A 111 -1.26 15.87 -10.69
N LEU A 112 -0.78 16.92 -11.38
CA LEU A 112 0.33 16.87 -12.34
C LEU A 112 1.54 17.59 -11.77
N TRP A 113 2.70 16.98 -11.93
CA TRP A 113 3.96 17.46 -11.38
C TRP A 113 4.98 17.68 -12.49
N ALA A 114 5.73 18.77 -12.39
CA ALA A 114 6.78 19.09 -13.34
C ALA A 114 7.87 18.00 -13.34
N GLY A 115 8.18 17.47 -14.53
CA GLY A 115 9.23 16.47 -14.72
C GLY A 115 8.83 15.01 -14.47
N GLU A 116 7.61 14.74 -13.98
CA GLU A 116 7.13 13.38 -13.75
C GLU A 116 6.47 12.78 -15.00
N THR A 117 6.80 11.51 -15.31
CA THR A 117 6.21 10.84 -16.47
C THR A 117 4.73 10.57 -16.24
N THR A 118 3.91 11.28 -17.00
CA THR A 118 2.45 11.21 -16.99
C THR A 118 1.98 10.51 -18.24
N SER A 119 1.09 9.53 -18.11
CA SER A 119 0.40 8.90 -19.24
C SER A 119 -1.07 9.31 -19.29
N VAL A 120 -1.54 9.68 -20.47
CA VAL A 120 -2.94 10.05 -20.74
C VAL A 120 -3.46 9.29 -21.95
N LYS A 121 -4.78 9.14 -22.05
CA LYS A 121 -5.45 8.49 -23.18
C LYS A 121 -6.63 9.34 -23.63
N TYR A 122 -6.73 9.62 -24.92
CA TYR A 122 -7.89 10.34 -25.45
C TYR A 122 -9.06 9.37 -25.69
N ASN A 123 -10.25 9.67 -25.15
CA ASN A 123 -11.43 8.80 -25.26
C ASN A 123 -12.43 9.23 -26.34
N GLY A 124 -12.09 10.23 -27.17
CA GLY A 124 -12.99 10.82 -28.16
C GLY A 124 -13.73 12.08 -27.68
N SER A 125 -13.62 12.44 -26.40
CA SER A 125 -14.17 13.68 -25.85
C SER A 125 -13.19 14.42 -24.96
N VAL A 126 -12.53 13.71 -24.05
CA VAL A 126 -11.57 14.25 -23.08
C VAL A 126 -10.29 13.40 -23.04
N PHE A 127 -9.20 13.99 -22.53
CA PHE A 127 -8.04 13.21 -22.12
C PHE A 127 -8.32 12.61 -20.74
N VAL A 128 -8.06 11.31 -20.60
CA VAL A 128 -8.19 10.58 -19.35
C VAL A 128 -6.80 10.21 -18.85
N LEU A 129 -6.49 10.62 -17.63
CA LEU A 129 -5.26 10.26 -16.93
C LEU A 129 -5.20 8.74 -16.78
N SER A 130 -4.19 8.11 -17.37
CA SER A 130 -3.97 6.65 -17.31
C SER A 130 -2.97 6.30 -16.20
N SER A 131 -1.97 7.15 -15.96
CA SER A 131 -1.11 7.10 -14.77
C SER A 131 -0.39 8.43 -14.55
N ASN A 132 -0.21 8.84 -13.30
CA ASN A 132 0.55 10.05 -12.91
C ASN A 132 1.54 9.77 -11.77
N VAL A 133 2.05 8.53 -11.68
CA VAL A 133 3.02 8.06 -10.67
C VAL A 133 2.65 8.38 -9.22
N ASP A 134 1.51 7.81 -8.76
CA ASP A 134 1.33 7.11 -7.47
C ASP A 134 -0.12 6.59 -7.44
N SER A 135 -0.35 5.31 -7.76
CA SER A 135 -1.71 4.73 -7.85
C SER A 135 -2.35 4.43 -6.49
N ARG A 136 -1.69 4.82 -5.39
CA ARG A 136 -2.18 4.60 -4.03
C ARG A 136 -3.40 5.48 -3.76
N GLY A 137 -4.38 4.91 -3.07
CA GLY A 137 -5.56 5.64 -2.62
C GLY A 137 -5.19 6.68 -1.56
N VAL A 138 -5.98 7.75 -1.48
CA VAL A 138 -5.92 8.67 -0.34
C VAL A 138 -6.22 7.89 0.94
N GLY A 139 -5.40 8.07 1.97
CA GLY A 139 -5.45 7.29 3.21
C GLY A 139 -4.53 6.07 3.24
N ASP A 140 -3.89 5.69 2.12
CA ASP A 140 -2.89 4.62 2.12
C ASP A 140 -1.62 5.06 2.85
N THR A 141 -1.08 4.16 3.66
CA THR A 141 0.22 4.33 4.32
C THR A 141 1.35 3.85 3.41
N VAL A 142 2.41 4.65 3.33
CA VAL A 142 3.66 4.34 2.65
C VAL A 142 4.77 4.24 3.68
N GLU A 143 5.45 3.10 3.72
CA GLU A 143 6.72 2.95 4.41
C GLU A 143 7.87 3.38 3.49
N THR A 144 8.78 4.19 4.01
CA THR A 144 10.01 4.54 3.29
C THR A 144 11.22 4.58 4.22
N ARG A 145 12.40 4.52 3.61
CA ARG A 145 13.71 4.68 4.27
C ARG A 145 14.27 6.10 4.11
N ASN A 146 13.50 6.99 3.49
CA ASN A 146 13.86 8.40 3.38
C ASN A 146 13.77 9.10 4.75
N SER A 147 14.47 10.21 4.91
CA SER A 147 14.38 11.08 6.09
C SER A 147 13.22 12.07 6.04
N THR A 148 12.54 12.18 4.90
CA THR A 148 11.43 13.10 4.66
C THR A 148 10.24 12.36 4.03
N ALA A 149 9.02 12.80 4.36
CA ALA A 149 7.81 12.25 3.78
C ALA A 149 7.89 12.28 2.23
N PRO A 150 7.58 11.16 1.56
CA PRO A 150 7.39 11.14 0.12
C PRO A 150 6.36 12.19 -0.34
N ARG A 151 6.42 12.59 -1.61
CA ARG A 151 5.52 13.61 -2.16
C ARG A 151 4.05 13.16 -2.12
N GLY A 152 3.15 14.09 -1.82
CA GLY A 152 1.72 13.81 -1.67
C GLY A 152 1.39 12.92 -0.46
N THR A 153 2.29 12.84 0.52
CA THR A 153 2.06 12.16 1.80
C THR A 153 2.36 13.10 2.97
N LEU A 154 1.70 12.88 4.10
CA LEU A 154 1.98 13.52 5.39
C LEU A 154 2.68 12.51 6.29
N LEU A 155 3.65 12.94 7.10
CA LEU A 155 4.27 12.05 8.08
C LEU A 155 3.21 11.55 9.07
N GLU A 156 3.26 10.26 9.40
CA GLU A 156 2.43 9.68 10.46
C GLU A 156 3.07 9.95 11.82
N ASP A 157 3.04 11.22 12.25
CA ASP A 157 3.64 11.72 13.49
C ASP A 157 2.61 12.25 14.51
N GLY A 158 1.32 12.08 14.21
CA GLY A 158 0.23 12.56 15.06
C GLY A 158 -0.07 14.06 14.97
N SER A 159 0.53 14.78 14.01
CA SER A 159 0.27 16.21 13.81
C SER A 159 -1.18 16.49 13.38
N CYS A 160 -1.64 17.70 13.68
CA CYS A 160 -2.97 18.18 13.29
C CYS A 160 -2.90 18.95 11.97
N TYR A 161 -3.79 18.61 11.04
CA TYR A 161 -3.88 19.23 9.71
C TYR A 161 -5.28 19.80 9.45
N SER A 162 -5.36 20.80 8.57
CA SER A 162 -6.62 21.47 8.22
C SER A 162 -7.57 20.56 7.43
N GLN A 163 -8.82 20.47 7.88
CA GLN A 163 -9.88 19.71 7.20
C GLN A 163 -10.18 20.26 5.80
N THR A 164 -10.00 21.56 5.57
CA THR A 164 -10.28 22.18 4.27
C THR A 164 -9.12 22.01 3.30
N THR A 165 -7.88 22.08 3.79
CA THR A 165 -6.67 21.90 2.97
C THR A 165 -6.51 20.44 2.55
N PHE A 166 -6.86 19.51 3.43
CA PHE A 166 -6.72 18.06 3.22
C PHE A 166 -8.09 17.37 3.25
N ALA A 167 -9.05 17.92 2.49
CA ALA A 167 -10.44 17.45 2.49
C ALA A 167 -10.59 15.99 2.04
N ALA A 168 -9.78 15.55 1.07
CA ALA A 168 -9.78 14.16 0.61
C ALA A 168 -9.34 13.21 1.72
N LEU A 169 -8.21 13.49 2.38
CA LEU A 169 -7.75 12.69 3.52
C LEU A 169 -8.74 12.69 4.67
N PHE A 170 -9.27 13.87 5.02
CA PHE A 170 -10.27 13.99 6.08
C PHE A 170 -11.53 13.17 5.80
N SER A 171 -11.97 13.08 4.53
CA SER A 171 -13.11 12.25 4.14
C SER A 171 -12.91 10.76 4.40
N VAL A 172 -11.65 10.30 4.43
CA VAL A 172 -11.28 8.90 4.64
C VAL A 172 -11.05 8.59 6.13
N ILE A 173 -10.23 9.38 6.82
CA ILE A 173 -9.83 9.06 8.21
C ILE A 173 -10.67 9.77 9.28
N GLY A 174 -11.33 10.87 8.91
CA GLY A 174 -12.12 11.69 9.82
C GLY A 174 -11.34 12.16 11.03
N THR A 175 -11.94 12.04 12.21
CA THR A 175 -11.36 12.38 13.52
C THR A 175 -10.88 11.16 14.30
N THR A 176 -10.83 9.99 13.66
CA THR A 176 -10.51 8.69 14.29
C THR A 176 -9.24 8.72 15.12
N TYR A 177 -8.22 9.47 14.68
CA TYR A 177 -6.92 9.53 15.34
C TYR A 177 -6.78 10.67 16.35
N ASN A 178 -7.79 11.52 16.55
CA ASN A 178 -7.69 12.67 17.46
C ASN A 178 -7.45 12.27 18.92
N ALA A 179 -8.07 11.17 19.38
CA ALA A 179 -7.94 10.70 20.76
C ALA A 179 -6.56 10.08 21.06
N GLY A 180 -5.81 9.69 20.03
CA GLY A 180 -4.49 9.06 20.13
C GLY A 180 -3.35 9.94 19.62
N ALA A 181 -3.61 11.22 19.39
CA ALA A 181 -2.63 12.20 18.94
C ALA A 181 -1.83 12.75 20.15
N PRO A 182 -0.52 12.98 19.99
CA PRO A 182 0.32 13.59 21.03
C PRO A 182 -0.06 15.05 21.34
N VAL A 183 -0.77 15.71 20.40
CA VAL A 183 -1.25 17.09 20.53
C VAL A 183 -2.74 17.12 20.18
N ALA A 184 -3.54 17.79 21.01
CA ALA A 184 -4.97 17.94 20.76
C ALA A 184 -5.22 18.88 19.57
N CYS A 185 -6.03 18.45 18.60
CA CYS A 185 -6.37 19.27 17.44
C CYS A 185 -7.44 20.31 17.77
N SER A 186 -7.30 21.49 17.18
CA SER A 186 -8.29 22.56 17.26
C SER A 186 -9.48 22.31 16.31
N GLY A 187 -10.59 23.01 16.51
CA GLY A 187 -11.76 22.94 15.62
C GLY A 187 -11.37 23.29 14.17
N GLY A 188 -11.82 22.47 13.21
CA GLY A 188 -11.44 22.57 11.80
C GLY A 188 -10.14 21.85 11.43
N GLN A 189 -9.54 21.12 12.37
CA GLN A 189 -8.38 20.25 12.13
C GLN A 189 -8.70 18.78 12.43
N PHE A 190 -7.84 17.87 11.97
CA PHE A 190 -7.86 16.46 12.29
C PHE A 190 -6.43 15.94 12.46
N ALA A 191 -6.25 14.91 13.29
CA ALA A 191 -4.95 14.28 13.49
C ALA A 191 -4.70 13.20 12.43
N VAL A 192 -3.46 13.12 11.95
CA VAL A 192 -2.97 11.93 11.24
C VAL A 192 -2.56 10.85 12.26
N PRO A 193 -2.39 9.58 11.84
CA PRO A 193 -1.84 8.54 12.71
C PRO A 193 -0.47 8.95 13.28
N ASP A 194 -0.13 8.51 14.50
CA ASP A 194 1.25 8.58 15.02
C ASP A 194 1.84 7.18 15.05
N SER A 195 2.74 6.89 14.12
CA SER A 195 3.36 5.57 13.93
C SER A 195 4.74 5.45 14.58
N ARG A 196 5.24 6.52 15.21
CA ARG A 196 6.60 6.55 15.75
C ARG A 196 6.75 5.52 16.85
N GLY A 197 7.81 4.71 16.77
CA GLY A 197 8.11 3.64 17.74
C GLY A 197 7.04 2.55 17.87
N SER A 198 6.06 2.51 16.95
CA SER A 198 4.91 1.60 17.05
C SER A 198 5.00 0.49 15.99
N LEU A 199 4.53 -0.70 16.35
CA LEU A 199 4.31 -1.79 15.40
C LEU A 199 2.85 -1.77 14.95
N PHE A 200 2.63 -1.97 13.65
CA PHE A 200 1.29 -2.08 13.10
C PHE A 200 0.76 -3.50 13.32
N ALA A 201 -0.46 -3.59 13.84
CA ALA A 201 -1.23 -4.82 13.86
C ALA A 201 -2.53 -4.60 13.07
N ALA A 202 -2.89 -5.57 12.24
CA ALA A 202 -4.15 -5.54 11.52
C ALA A 202 -5.33 -5.53 12.52
N LEU A 203 -6.41 -4.86 12.15
CA LEU A 203 -7.66 -4.88 12.90
C LEU A 203 -8.13 -6.34 13.05
N ASP A 204 -8.38 -6.81 14.26
CA ASP A 204 -8.74 -8.20 14.54
C ASP A 204 -10.21 -8.48 14.20
N ASN A 205 -11.05 -7.43 14.24
CA ASN A 205 -12.48 -7.48 13.91
C ASN A 205 -12.75 -6.97 12.48
N GLN A 206 -12.32 -7.74 11.48
CA GLN A 206 -12.48 -7.36 10.06
C GLN A 206 -13.65 -8.07 9.38
N GLY A 207 -14.40 -7.30 8.58
CA GLY A 207 -15.47 -7.81 7.74
C GLY A 207 -16.63 -8.43 8.52
N ALA A 208 -17.38 -9.31 7.87
CA ALA A 208 -18.57 -9.93 8.44
C ALA A 208 -18.27 -11.07 9.45
N ASN A 209 -17.02 -11.53 9.53
CA ASN A 209 -16.64 -12.70 10.32
C ASN A 209 -16.35 -12.39 11.80
N GLY A 210 -16.42 -11.12 12.20
CA GLY A 210 -16.15 -10.70 13.57
C GLY A 210 -14.66 -10.75 13.94
N ALA A 211 -14.37 -10.73 15.25
CA ALA A 211 -13.02 -10.77 15.80
C ALA A 211 -12.39 -12.17 15.65
N ALA A 212 -11.21 -12.24 15.05
CA ALA A 212 -10.42 -13.48 14.92
C ALA A 212 -9.76 -13.92 16.25
N ASN A 213 -9.78 -13.05 17.27
CA ASN A 213 -9.22 -13.27 18.60
C ASN A 213 -7.73 -13.63 18.58
N ARG A 214 -6.97 -13.05 17.65
CA ARG A 214 -5.50 -13.22 17.59
C ARG A 214 -4.76 -12.22 18.47
N LEU A 215 -5.30 -11.01 18.64
CA LEU A 215 -4.76 -9.98 19.51
C LEU A 215 -5.85 -9.50 20.49
N THR A 216 -5.96 -10.22 21.61
CA THR A 216 -7.01 -10.03 22.63
C THR A 216 -6.48 -9.48 23.94
N SER A 217 -7.31 -8.72 24.66
CA SER A 217 -6.95 -8.13 25.95
C SER A 217 -6.59 -9.19 26.99
N ALA A 218 -7.26 -10.34 26.97
CA ALA A 218 -7.04 -11.45 27.89
C ALA A 218 -5.64 -12.10 27.74
N GLY A 219 -5.13 -12.22 26.51
CA GLY A 219 -3.82 -12.85 26.27
C GLY A 219 -2.66 -11.86 26.20
N SER A 220 -2.88 -10.74 25.51
CA SER A 220 -1.82 -9.79 25.14
C SER A 220 -1.89 -8.45 25.88
N GLY A 221 -2.94 -8.20 26.66
CA GLY A 221 -3.25 -6.87 27.20
C GLY A 221 -3.69 -5.86 26.13
N CYS A 222 -3.87 -6.30 24.88
CA CYS A 222 -4.21 -5.49 23.72
C CYS A 222 -5.54 -5.93 23.10
N SER A 223 -6.48 -4.99 22.85
CA SER A 223 -7.70 -5.30 22.09
C SER A 223 -7.68 -4.60 20.73
N ALA A 224 -7.41 -5.36 19.67
CA ALA A 224 -7.31 -4.84 18.31
C ALA A 224 -8.65 -4.78 17.57
N THR A 225 -9.74 -4.46 18.27
CA THR A 225 -11.11 -4.52 17.74
C THR A 225 -11.62 -3.19 17.18
N SER A 226 -10.84 -2.11 17.33
CA SER A 226 -11.15 -0.77 16.79
C SER A 226 -9.92 -0.17 16.12
N VAL A 227 -10.12 0.68 15.11
CA VAL A 227 -9.03 1.45 14.49
C VAL A 227 -8.43 2.42 15.52
N ALA A 228 -7.16 2.77 15.36
CA ALA A 228 -6.40 3.67 16.24
C ALA A 228 -6.22 3.21 17.69
N PHE A 229 -6.50 1.92 18.00
CA PHE A 229 -6.14 1.37 19.30
C PHE A 229 -4.61 1.39 19.50
N ARG A 230 -4.17 1.58 20.74
CA ARG A 230 -2.76 1.51 21.15
C ARG A 230 -2.66 0.70 22.42
N CYS A 231 -1.62 -0.12 22.50
CA CYS A 231 -1.37 -0.99 23.64
C CYS A 231 0.06 -1.55 23.54
N GLY A 232 0.42 -2.44 24.47
CA GLY A 232 1.75 -3.03 24.55
C GLY A 232 2.67 -2.25 25.48
N SER A 233 3.83 -2.82 25.77
CA SER A 233 4.85 -2.21 26.63
C SER A 233 6.21 -2.48 26.01
N GLU A 234 7.10 -1.48 26.04
CA GLU A 234 8.48 -1.61 25.53
C GLU A 234 9.27 -2.65 26.31
N LYS A 235 9.02 -2.73 27.62
CA LYS A 235 9.73 -3.60 28.55
C LYS A 235 8.76 -4.60 29.15
N TYR A 236 9.22 -5.84 29.23
CA TYR A 236 8.59 -6.88 30.00
C TYR A 236 9.53 -7.30 31.12
N VAL A 237 9.09 -7.19 32.37
CA VAL A 237 9.81 -7.75 33.51
C VAL A 237 9.34 -9.19 33.66
N MET A 238 10.25 -10.13 33.45
CA MET A 238 9.97 -11.54 33.70
C MET A 238 9.60 -11.71 35.18
N VAL A 239 8.38 -12.16 35.42
CA VAL A 239 7.92 -12.55 36.75
C VAL A 239 8.13 -14.05 36.92
N ARG A 240 8.06 -14.51 38.17
CA ARG A 240 8.29 -15.92 38.50
C ARG A 240 7.34 -16.85 37.72
N SER A 241 6.10 -16.44 37.46
CA SER A 241 5.15 -17.21 36.63
C SER A 241 5.62 -17.48 35.20
N ASP A 242 6.55 -16.70 34.64
CA ASP A 242 7.00 -16.88 33.25
C ASP A 242 8.11 -17.93 33.12
N LEU A 243 8.63 -18.44 34.24
CA LEU A 243 9.64 -19.49 34.24
C LEU A 243 8.98 -20.85 33.96
N PRO A 244 9.53 -21.69 33.07
CA PRO A 244 9.00 -23.01 32.84
C PRO A 244 8.99 -23.83 34.14
N ASN A 245 7.88 -24.51 34.39
CA ASN A 245 7.85 -25.52 35.43
C ASN A 245 8.75 -26.67 34.99
N THR A 246 9.93 -26.73 35.59
CA THR A 246 10.89 -27.82 35.41
C THR A 246 10.89 -28.64 36.69
N SER A 247 10.72 -29.95 36.56
CA SER A 247 10.95 -30.89 37.63
C SER A 247 12.38 -31.39 37.50
N VAL A 248 13.26 -30.96 38.40
CA VAL A 248 14.62 -31.51 38.47
C VAL A 248 14.57 -32.72 39.39
N SER A 249 14.78 -33.91 38.82
CA SER A 249 14.99 -35.13 39.60
C SER A 249 16.45 -35.18 40.03
N VAL A 250 16.69 -35.15 41.34
CA VAL A 250 18.03 -35.36 41.89
C VAL A 250 18.07 -36.76 42.47
N ALA A 251 18.89 -37.63 41.86
CA ALA A 251 19.20 -38.94 42.41
C ALA A 251 20.42 -38.81 43.34
N ILE A 252 20.21 -38.97 44.64
CA ILE A 252 21.31 -39.02 45.61
C ILE A 252 21.71 -40.48 45.81
N THR A 253 22.90 -40.86 45.38
CA THR A 253 23.47 -42.19 45.66
C THR A 253 24.54 -42.05 46.73
N GLN A 254 24.26 -42.51 47.95
CA GLN A 254 25.25 -42.56 49.02
C GLN A 254 26.04 -43.88 48.93
N THR A 255 27.26 -43.83 48.41
CA THR A 255 28.21 -44.94 48.46
C THR A 255 29.22 -44.70 49.58
N GLY A 256 29.04 -45.37 50.71
CA GLY A 256 30.02 -45.32 51.82
C GLY A 256 29.46 -45.92 53.11
N ALA A 257 30.29 -46.74 53.77
CA ALA A 257 29.97 -47.45 54.99
C ALA A 257 29.57 -46.51 56.14
N ALA A 258 28.60 -46.96 56.94
CA ALA A 258 28.15 -46.31 58.16
C ALA A 258 29.34 -45.98 59.08
N ASN A 259 29.74 -44.70 59.15
CA ASN A 259 30.65 -44.23 60.17
C ASN A 259 30.21 -42.84 60.62
N GLY A 260 29.64 -42.80 61.83
CA GLY A 260 29.30 -41.60 62.57
C GLY A 260 27.89 -41.09 62.29
N SER A 261 26.99 -41.30 63.24
CA SER A 261 25.68 -40.64 63.32
C SER A 261 25.85 -39.13 63.56
N SER A 262 26.22 -38.38 62.53
CA SER A 262 26.00 -36.93 62.53
C SER A 262 24.62 -36.69 61.95
N SER A 263 23.66 -36.38 62.82
CA SER A 263 22.30 -35.94 62.49
C SER A 263 22.32 -34.57 61.81
N GLY A 264 22.98 -34.46 60.66
CA GLY A 264 22.96 -33.27 59.82
C GLY A 264 21.74 -33.38 58.92
N ALA A 265 20.67 -32.65 59.25
CA ALA A 265 19.53 -32.54 58.35
C ALA A 265 19.99 -31.94 57.02
N VAL A 266 19.99 -32.73 55.94
CA VAL A 266 20.16 -32.21 54.58
C VAL A 266 18.85 -31.52 54.24
N GLY A 267 18.82 -30.20 54.41
CA GLY A 267 17.66 -29.37 54.12
C GLY A 267 17.40 -29.29 52.62
N VAL A 268 16.64 -30.25 52.08
CA VAL A 268 15.96 -30.07 50.79
C VAL A 268 14.78 -29.13 51.03
N GLY A 269 14.78 -27.98 50.37
CA GLY A 269 13.85 -26.87 50.61
C GLY A 269 12.39 -27.33 50.75
N THR A 270 11.71 -26.73 51.74
CA THR A 270 10.32 -26.97 52.17
C THR A 270 10.03 -28.33 52.84
N GLY A 271 10.42 -28.45 54.11
CA GLY A 271 9.68 -29.23 55.12
C GLY A 271 9.80 -30.76 55.09
N ALA A 272 10.48 -31.36 54.11
CA ALA A 272 10.74 -32.80 54.11
C ALA A 272 12.03 -33.11 54.87
N THR A 273 11.93 -33.46 56.15
CA THR A 273 13.05 -34.07 56.88
C THR A 273 13.22 -35.50 56.38
N ILE A 274 14.26 -35.76 55.59
CA ILE A 274 14.63 -37.14 55.25
C ILE A 274 15.23 -37.78 56.50
N GLY A 275 14.43 -38.57 57.20
CA GLY A 275 14.86 -39.38 58.35
C GLY A 275 15.79 -40.49 57.87
N MET A 276 17.10 -40.26 57.95
CA MET A 276 18.10 -41.27 57.59
C MET A 276 18.21 -42.29 58.73
N CYS A 277 17.46 -43.38 58.63
CA CYS A 277 17.53 -44.51 59.55
C CYS A 277 18.00 -45.76 58.78
N CYS A 278 19.24 -46.16 59.07
CA CYS A 278 19.75 -47.54 58.95
C CYS A 278 19.91 -48.17 57.54
N ALA A 279 21.17 -48.24 57.10
CA ALA A 279 21.86 -49.29 56.30
C ALA A 279 21.31 -49.79 54.94
N THR A 280 20.15 -49.37 54.44
CA THR A 280 19.71 -49.71 53.08
C THR A 280 19.85 -48.51 52.13
N PRO A 281 20.28 -48.71 50.86
CA PRO A 281 20.35 -47.61 49.90
C PRO A 281 18.97 -46.97 49.72
N ILE A 282 18.84 -45.71 50.15
CA ILE A 282 17.60 -44.94 50.05
C ILE A 282 17.61 -44.20 48.72
N SER A 283 16.72 -44.57 47.79
CA SER A 283 16.46 -43.77 46.59
C SER A 283 15.31 -42.81 46.88
N ALA A 284 15.63 -41.55 47.17
CA ALA A 284 14.61 -40.50 47.32
C ALA A 284 14.52 -39.71 46.01
N THR A 285 13.36 -39.78 45.35
CA THR A 285 13.05 -38.93 44.18
C THR A 285 12.19 -37.77 44.64
N GLY A 286 12.82 -36.63 44.94
CA GLY A 286 12.11 -35.38 45.21
C GLY A 286 12.02 -34.55 43.95
N ALA A 287 10.81 -34.17 43.54
CA ALA A 287 10.64 -33.19 42.47
C ALA A 287 10.85 -31.78 43.04
N PHE A 288 11.99 -31.17 42.76
CA PHE A 288 12.16 -29.75 43.04
C PHE A 288 11.48 -28.94 41.93
N ASN A 289 10.46 -28.18 42.30
CA ASN A 289 9.77 -27.28 41.38
C ASN A 289 10.30 -25.86 41.56
N LEU A 290 11.19 -25.43 40.67
CA LEU A 290 11.78 -24.10 40.69
C LEU A 290 10.72 -22.99 40.71
N ASN A 291 9.54 -23.27 40.13
CA ASN A 291 8.46 -22.30 39.98
C ASN A 291 7.20 -22.60 40.83
N ASN A 292 7.25 -23.47 41.84
CA ASN A 292 6.08 -23.82 42.66
C ASN A 292 4.80 -24.17 41.86
N ASN A 293 4.92 -24.61 40.61
CA ASN A 293 3.79 -24.90 39.73
C ASN A 293 2.83 -23.71 39.46
N VAL A 294 3.29 -22.47 39.45
CA VAL A 294 2.45 -21.34 38.96
C VAL A 294 2.20 -21.47 37.45
N THR A 295 1.01 -21.04 37.02
CA THR A 295 0.57 -21.00 35.62
C THR A 295 1.52 -20.15 34.78
N GLN A 296 1.97 -20.69 33.65
CA GLN A 296 2.90 -19.99 32.77
C GLN A 296 2.21 -19.02 31.81
N THR A 297 2.80 -17.85 31.64
CA THR A 297 2.43 -16.87 30.61
C THR A 297 3.45 -16.88 29.48
N ALA A 298 2.99 -16.81 28.23
CA ALA A 298 3.88 -16.74 27.08
C ALA A 298 4.66 -15.41 27.08
N GLN A 299 5.96 -15.48 26.79
CA GLN A 299 6.78 -14.27 26.69
C GLN A 299 6.63 -13.59 25.32
N PRO A 300 6.37 -12.27 25.28
CA PRO A 300 6.38 -11.54 24.03
C PRO A 300 7.82 -11.35 23.55
N ASN A 301 8.20 -12.03 22.47
CA ASN A 301 9.45 -11.76 21.75
C ASN A 301 9.17 -10.70 20.66
N VAL A 302 9.84 -9.56 20.73
CA VAL A 302 9.77 -8.56 19.66
C VAL A 302 10.81 -8.94 18.60
N PRO A 303 10.42 -9.27 17.36
CA PRO A 303 11.38 -9.54 16.29
C PRO A 303 12.25 -8.30 16.02
N PRO A 304 13.46 -8.44 15.44
CA PRO A 304 14.30 -7.30 15.10
C PRO A 304 13.53 -6.27 14.25
N VAL A 305 13.56 -5.01 14.66
CA VAL A 305 12.82 -3.91 14.01
C VAL A 305 13.81 -3.01 13.27
N LEU A 306 13.56 -2.76 11.99
CA LEU A 306 14.28 -1.76 11.21
C LEU A 306 13.46 -0.46 11.18
N GLY A 307 14.05 0.63 11.67
CA GLY A 307 13.44 1.95 11.65
C GLY A 307 13.29 2.51 10.23
N GLY A 308 12.13 3.09 9.96
CA GLY A 308 11.83 3.89 8.78
C GLY A 308 10.72 4.88 9.12
N ILE A 309 10.42 5.80 8.20
CA ILE A 309 9.27 6.68 8.37
C ILE A 309 8.05 6.06 7.69
N ARG A 310 6.88 6.28 8.28
CA ARG A 310 5.59 6.06 7.62
C ARG A 310 4.96 7.39 7.30
N ALA A 311 4.29 7.45 6.17
CA ALA A 311 3.56 8.62 5.72
C ALA A 311 2.24 8.21 5.07
N ILE A 312 1.20 9.02 5.29
CA ILE A 312 -0.16 8.76 4.78
C ILE A 312 -0.44 9.62 3.56
N LYS A 313 -0.99 9.01 2.50
CA LYS A 313 -1.38 9.72 1.27
C LYS A 313 -2.54 10.67 1.53
N TYR A 314 -2.47 11.91 1.02
CA TYR A 314 -3.53 12.91 1.17
C TYR A 314 -4.14 13.39 -0.15
#